data_AF-A0A1J4ZNY1-F1
#
_entry.id   AF-A0A1J4ZNY1-F1
#
_cell.length_a   1.000
_cell.length_b   1.000
_cell.length_c   1.000
_cell.angle_alpha   90.00
_cell.angle_beta   90.00
_cell.angle_gamma   90.00
#
_symmetry.space_group_name_H-M   'P 1'
#
loop_
_entity.id
_entity.type
_entity.pdbx_description
1 polymer ?
#
loop_
_entity_poly.entity_id
_entity_poly.type
_entity_poly.pdbx_seq_one_letter_code
_entity_poly.pdbx_strand_id
1 'polypeptide(L)'
;MKNLKDILGPMRPPFLVLAPACALVGLGTALLTKGSVNWLHVLLVFVGALAAHISVNAFNEYYDFKTGLDSRTQRTPFSGGSGTLQAKPEMARTAFTTAAVAFAITGLIGLYFVWVWGWALIPLGVAGLFLLVGYTVWLAYNPVLCLIAPGLGFGTLMVVGTHFALTGEYSWIAFVASLVPFFLVSDLLLLNQFPDVEADKSVGRRHYPILAGRKVSGFIYIAFLLGAYLAILLGVAFGLLPKFALLGLLTLVLAVPVIRSV
;
A
#
# COMPACT_ATOMS: atom_id res chain seq x y z
N MET A 1 19.99 21.56 -15.05
CA MET A 1 19.69 20.21 -15.59
C MET A 1 19.00 19.41 -14.50
N LYS A 2 17.89 18.72 -14.81
CA LYS A 2 17.22 17.84 -13.84
C LYS A 2 18.17 16.68 -13.53
N ASN A 3 18.54 16.48 -12.26
CA ASN A 3 19.36 15.35 -11.87
C ASN A 3 18.45 14.12 -11.71
N LEU A 4 18.96 12.91 -11.95
CA LEU A 4 18.21 11.66 -11.81
C LEU A 4 17.58 11.53 -10.41
N LYS A 5 18.29 12.02 -9.37
CA LYS A 5 17.79 12.08 -7.99
C LYS A 5 16.50 12.91 -7.84
N ASP A 6 16.35 13.98 -8.61
CA ASP A 6 15.17 14.87 -8.54
C ASP A 6 13.94 14.23 -9.20
N ILE A 7 14.15 13.32 -10.16
CA ILE A 7 13.07 12.59 -10.84
C ILE A 7 12.65 11.38 -10.00
N LEU A 8 13.61 10.69 -9.38
CA LEU A 8 13.36 9.51 -8.56
C LEU A 8 12.82 9.85 -7.17
N GLY A 9 13.11 11.04 -6.64
CA GLY A 9 12.68 11.46 -5.30
C GLY A 9 11.18 11.25 -5.05
N PRO A 10 10.28 11.80 -5.88
CA PRO A 10 8.82 11.61 -5.74
C PRO A 10 8.36 10.15 -5.82
N MET A 11 9.15 9.25 -6.39
CA MET A 11 8.82 7.82 -6.46
C MET A 11 9.04 7.11 -5.11
N ARG A 12 9.80 7.72 -4.20
CA ARG A 12 10.21 7.19 -2.89
C ARG A 12 10.79 5.76 -2.98
N PRO A 13 11.93 5.56 -3.68
CA PRO A 13 12.47 4.23 -4.02
C PRO A 13 12.59 3.23 -2.84
N PRO A 14 12.99 3.64 -1.62
CA PRO A 14 13.07 2.71 -0.49
C PRO A 14 11.74 2.02 -0.15
N PHE A 15 10.61 2.68 -0.41
CA PHE A 15 9.28 2.12 -0.13
C PHE A 15 8.80 1.18 -1.24
N LEU A 16 9.37 1.26 -2.45
CA LEU A 16 8.88 0.51 -3.61
C LEU A 16 8.96 -1.01 -3.43
N VAL A 17 9.77 -1.52 -2.49
CA VAL A 17 9.86 -2.96 -2.14
C VAL A 17 8.52 -3.52 -1.63
N LEU A 18 7.64 -2.68 -1.08
CA LEU A 18 6.35 -3.13 -0.57
C LEU A 18 5.43 -3.69 -1.68
N ALA A 19 5.42 -3.06 -2.86
CA ALA A 19 4.57 -3.49 -3.97
C ALA A 19 4.92 -4.90 -4.50
N PRO A 20 6.18 -5.23 -4.83
CA PRO A 20 6.53 -6.58 -5.22
C PRO A 20 6.36 -7.58 -4.07
N ALA A 21 6.53 -7.18 -2.80
CA ALA A 21 6.24 -8.07 -1.67
C ALA A 21 4.75 -8.48 -1.63
N CYS A 22 3.83 -7.54 -1.81
CA CYS A 22 2.39 -7.84 -1.91
C CYS A 22 2.05 -8.63 -3.17
N ALA A 23 2.62 -8.29 -4.33
CA ALA A 23 2.42 -9.04 -5.56
C ALA A 23 2.94 -10.49 -5.46
N LEU A 24 4.05 -10.73 -4.73
CA LEU A 24 4.56 -12.07 -4.46
C LEU A 24 3.58 -12.94 -3.66
N VAL A 25 2.86 -12.35 -2.69
CA VAL A 25 1.80 -13.07 -1.97
C VAL A 25 0.69 -13.49 -2.94
N GLY A 26 0.26 -12.58 -3.82
CA GLY A 26 -0.72 -12.87 -4.86
C GLY A 26 -0.24 -13.97 -5.82
N LEU A 27 1.00 -13.89 -6.30
CA LEU A 27 1.63 -14.91 -7.15
C LEU A 27 1.67 -16.27 -6.45
N GLY A 28 2.04 -16.30 -5.17
CA GLY A 28 2.02 -17.52 -4.35
C GLY A 28 0.64 -18.16 -4.32
N THR A 29 -0.41 -17.36 -4.11
CA THR A 29 -1.80 -17.88 -4.10
C THR A 29 -2.25 -18.39 -5.47
N ALA A 30 -1.81 -17.76 -6.57
CA ALA A 30 -2.09 -18.18 -7.93
C ALA A 30 -1.42 -19.52 -8.26
N LEU A 31 -0.13 -19.65 -7.93
CA LEU A 31 0.63 -20.90 -8.09
C LEU A 31 0.03 -22.04 -7.26
N LEU A 32 -0.43 -21.75 -6.05
CA LEU A 32 -1.08 -22.74 -5.18
C LEU A 32 -2.41 -23.23 -5.76
N THR A 33 -3.10 -22.41 -6.54
CA THR A 33 -4.41 -22.72 -7.12
C THR A 33 -4.32 -23.37 -8.50
N LYS A 34 -3.44 -22.87 -9.40
CA LYS A 34 -3.35 -23.33 -10.79
C LYS A 34 -2.11 -24.19 -11.09
N GLY A 35 -1.16 -24.31 -10.16
CA GLY A 35 0.10 -25.06 -10.32
C GLY A 35 1.15 -24.40 -11.23
N SER A 36 0.72 -23.61 -12.20
CA SER A 36 1.58 -22.83 -13.10
C SER A 36 0.94 -21.50 -13.47
N VAL A 37 1.76 -20.55 -13.93
CA VAL A 37 1.31 -19.22 -14.36
C VAL A 37 2.07 -18.78 -15.62
N ASN A 38 1.47 -17.86 -16.39
CA ASN A 38 2.15 -17.22 -17.50
C ASN A 38 3.12 -16.15 -16.99
N TRP A 39 4.42 -16.34 -17.22
CA TRP A 39 5.46 -15.41 -16.75
C TRP A 39 5.40 -14.02 -17.37
N LEU A 40 4.83 -13.86 -18.56
CA LEU A 40 4.54 -12.54 -19.12
C LEU A 40 3.48 -11.83 -18.28
N HIS A 41 2.43 -12.54 -17.85
CA HIS A 41 1.42 -11.96 -16.96
C HIS A 41 2.01 -11.62 -15.59
N VAL A 42 2.92 -12.44 -15.06
CA VAL A 42 3.67 -12.12 -13.83
C VAL A 42 4.46 -10.83 -14.00
N LEU A 43 5.22 -10.70 -15.09
CA LEU A 43 5.98 -9.48 -15.37
C LEU A 43 5.07 -8.24 -15.44
N LEU A 44 3.95 -8.34 -16.17
CA LEU A 44 2.98 -7.24 -16.28
C LEU A 44 2.35 -6.87 -14.94
N VAL A 45 2.01 -7.85 -14.10
CA VAL A 45 1.49 -7.58 -12.75
C VAL A 45 2.52 -6.83 -11.91
N PHE A 46 3.79 -7.25 -11.93
CA PHE A 46 4.84 -6.59 -11.16
C PHE A 46 5.12 -5.17 -11.65
N VAL A 47 5.15 -4.96 -12.97
CA VAL A 47 5.24 -3.62 -13.56
C VAL A 47 4.04 -2.77 -13.15
N GLY A 48 2.82 -3.32 -13.21
CA GLY A 48 1.59 -2.63 -12.82
C GLY A 48 1.56 -2.27 -11.33
N ALA A 49 2.02 -3.16 -10.46
CA ALA A 49 2.11 -2.97 -9.01
C ALA A 49 3.15 -1.89 -8.65
N LEU A 50 4.32 -1.92 -9.28
CA LEU A 50 5.34 -0.87 -9.13
C LEU A 50 4.85 0.48 -9.65
N ALA A 51 4.21 0.50 -10.83
CA ALA A 51 3.62 1.71 -11.39
C ALA A 51 2.52 2.28 -10.48
N ALA A 52 1.69 1.42 -9.88
CA ALA A 52 0.65 1.84 -8.93
C ALA A 52 1.29 2.49 -7.69
N HIS A 53 2.34 1.88 -7.15
CA HIS A 53 3.05 2.43 -5.99
C HIS A 53 3.77 3.76 -6.33
N ILE A 54 4.44 3.84 -7.48
CA ILE A 54 5.04 5.08 -7.96
C ILE A 54 3.97 6.17 -8.11
N SER A 55 2.81 5.83 -8.66
CA SER A 55 1.70 6.75 -8.86
C SER A 55 1.22 7.35 -7.54
N VAL A 56 0.91 6.51 -6.54
CA VAL A 56 0.40 7.01 -5.24
C VAL A 56 1.47 7.82 -4.49
N ASN A 57 2.74 7.42 -4.54
CA ASN A 57 3.83 8.18 -3.92
C ASN A 57 4.02 9.55 -4.57
N ALA A 58 3.99 9.63 -5.90
CA ALA A 58 4.19 10.87 -6.63
C ALA A 58 2.97 11.80 -6.53
N PHE A 59 1.74 11.27 -6.50
CA PHE A 59 0.55 12.06 -6.18
C PHE A 59 0.60 12.58 -4.74
N ASN A 60 0.93 11.72 -3.76
CA ASN A 60 1.12 12.13 -2.37
C ASN A 60 2.10 13.31 -2.27
N GLU A 61 3.29 13.17 -2.85
CA GLU A 61 4.31 14.22 -2.84
C GLU A 61 3.81 15.53 -3.47
N TYR A 62 3.11 15.45 -4.61
CA TYR A 62 2.58 16.63 -5.28
C TYR A 62 1.51 17.36 -4.45
N TYR A 63 0.54 16.62 -3.91
CA TYR A 63 -0.55 17.21 -3.12
C TYR A 63 -0.08 17.70 -1.74
N ASP A 64 0.83 16.99 -1.08
CA ASP A 64 1.39 17.40 0.21
C ASP A 64 2.29 18.64 0.07
N PHE A 65 3.00 18.77 -1.06
CA PHE A 65 3.68 20.02 -1.41
C PHE A 65 2.68 21.17 -1.63
N LYS A 66 1.56 20.92 -2.31
CA LYS A 66 0.52 21.96 -2.57
C LYS A 66 -0.19 22.43 -1.31
N THR A 67 -0.41 21.56 -0.34
CA THR A 67 -0.99 21.93 0.97
C THR A 67 0.04 22.58 1.90
N GLY A 68 1.33 22.48 1.57
CA GLY A 68 2.44 22.94 2.40
C GLY A 68 2.76 22.03 3.58
N LEU A 69 2.15 20.83 3.64
CA LEU A 69 2.30 19.88 4.74
C LEU A 69 3.78 19.54 4.97
N ASP A 70 4.48 19.11 3.92
CA ASP A 70 5.86 18.68 4.01
C ASP A 70 6.82 19.75 4.56
N SER A 71 6.49 21.04 4.41
CA SER A 71 7.31 22.14 4.97
C SER A 71 7.15 22.30 6.49
N ARG A 72 6.11 21.71 7.05
CA ARG A 72 5.75 21.74 8.48
C ARG A 72 6.09 20.43 9.19
N THR A 73 6.34 19.36 8.44
CA THR A 73 6.68 18.05 8.99
C THR A 73 8.16 17.95 9.34
N GLN A 74 8.47 17.51 10.57
CA GLN A 74 9.83 17.15 10.93
C GLN A 74 10.18 15.79 10.33
N ARG A 75 11.19 15.77 9.46
CA ARG A 75 11.61 14.53 8.80
C ARG A 75 12.11 13.49 9.79
N THR A 76 11.64 12.27 9.59
CA THR A 76 12.18 11.06 10.22
C THR A 76 12.66 10.12 9.12
N PRO A 77 13.38 9.02 9.43
CA PRO A 77 13.69 8.01 8.42
C PRO A 77 12.45 7.40 7.72
N PHE A 78 11.26 7.57 8.30
CA PHE A 78 10.02 6.94 7.86
C PHE A 78 8.92 7.93 7.45
N SER A 79 9.06 9.23 7.74
CA SER A 79 8.07 10.26 7.40
C SER A 79 8.66 11.64 7.06
N GLY A 80 7.83 12.53 6.50
CA GLY A 80 8.20 13.88 6.07
C GLY A 80 8.57 14.04 4.60
N GLY A 81 8.12 13.11 3.74
CA GLY A 81 8.23 13.20 2.28
C GLY A 81 9.64 12.97 1.71
N SER A 82 9.81 13.10 0.39
CA SER A 82 11.14 12.92 -0.23
C SER A 82 12.07 14.11 -0.02
N GLY A 83 11.52 15.33 0.04
CA GLY A 83 12.29 16.57 0.23
C GLY A 83 12.57 17.28 -1.06
N THR A 84 12.26 16.59 -2.15
CA THR A 84 12.57 17.01 -3.50
C THR A 84 11.82 18.28 -3.85
N LEU A 85 10.52 18.36 -3.53
CA LEU A 85 9.72 19.53 -3.88
C LEU A 85 9.96 20.72 -2.94
N GLN A 86 10.42 20.49 -1.71
CA GLN A 86 10.83 21.55 -0.78
C GLN A 86 12.16 22.16 -1.21
N ALA A 87 13.10 21.33 -1.66
CA ALA A 87 14.38 21.79 -2.20
C ALA A 87 14.26 22.38 -3.61
N LYS A 88 13.33 21.86 -4.42
CA LYS A 88 13.13 22.24 -5.83
C LYS A 88 11.63 22.36 -6.18
N PRO A 89 10.97 23.44 -5.74
CA PRO A 89 9.55 23.70 -6.03
C PRO A 89 9.16 23.60 -7.51
N GLU A 90 10.09 23.96 -8.43
CA GLU A 90 9.90 23.89 -9.88
C GLU A 90 9.67 22.47 -10.40
N MET A 91 10.00 21.44 -9.60
CA MET A 91 9.82 20.04 -9.93
C MET A 91 8.39 19.53 -9.72
N ALA A 92 7.48 20.33 -9.16
CA ALA A 92 6.09 19.92 -8.88
C ALA A 92 5.37 19.37 -10.12
N ARG A 93 5.54 20.01 -11.29
CA ARG A 93 4.98 19.52 -12.56
C ARG A 93 5.55 18.16 -12.96
N THR A 94 6.83 17.92 -12.69
CA THR A 94 7.47 16.63 -12.97
C THR A 94 6.91 15.55 -12.04
N ALA A 95 6.76 15.82 -10.74
CA ALA A 95 6.14 14.88 -9.80
C ALA A 95 4.72 14.48 -10.24
N PHE A 96 3.88 15.47 -10.60
CA PHE A 96 2.54 15.19 -11.13
C PHE A 96 2.58 14.37 -12.43
N THR A 97 3.48 14.71 -13.35
CA THR A 97 3.61 13.98 -14.62
C THR A 97 4.06 12.54 -14.38
N THR A 98 5.00 12.31 -13.46
CA THR A 98 5.42 10.97 -13.03
C THR A 98 4.24 10.19 -12.48
N ALA A 99 3.43 10.82 -11.61
CA ALA A 99 2.24 10.19 -11.05
C ALA A 99 1.23 9.80 -12.15
N ALA A 100 0.92 10.72 -13.06
CA ALA A 100 -0.04 10.51 -14.15
C ALA A 100 0.42 9.43 -15.15
N VAL A 101 1.71 9.41 -15.50
CA VAL A 101 2.27 8.37 -16.39
C VAL A 101 2.21 7.00 -15.73
N ALA A 102 2.60 6.91 -14.45
CA ALA A 102 2.55 5.65 -13.71
C ALA A 102 1.10 5.16 -13.52
N PHE A 103 0.16 6.07 -13.21
CA PHE A 103 -1.27 5.81 -13.18
C PHE A 103 -1.78 5.24 -14.51
N ALA A 104 -1.40 5.86 -15.64
CA ALA A 104 -1.78 5.40 -16.97
C ALA A 104 -1.21 4.00 -17.27
N ILE A 105 0.03 3.72 -16.89
CA ILE A 105 0.64 2.39 -17.04
C ILE A 105 -0.16 1.34 -16.25
N THR A 106 -0.50 1.62 -14.99
CA THR A 106 -1.35 0.73 -14.18
C THR A 106 -2.71 0.49 -14.83
N GLY A 107 -3.36 1.55 -15.32
CA GLY A 107 -4.64 1.46 -16.02
C GLY A 107 -4.57 0.63 -17.31
N LEU A 108 -3.54 0.84 -18.14
CA LEU A 108 -3.33 0.10 -19.38
C LEU A 108 -3.08 -1.40 -19.12
N ILE A 109 -2.30 -1.73 -18.09
CA ILE A 109 -2.09 -3.12 -17.67
C ILE A 109 -3.39 -3.73 -17.16
N GLY A 110 -4.18 -2.98 -16.38
CA GLY A 110 -5.51 -3.41 -15.95
C GLY A 110 -6.45 -3.68 -17.13
N LEU A 111 -6.47 -2.79 -18.13
CA LEU A 111 -7.26 -2.96 -19.35
C LEU A 111 -6.82 -4.18 -20.17
N TYR A 112 -5.51 -4.44 -20.25
CA TYR A 112 -5.00 -5.67 -20.84
C TYR A 112 -5.58 -6.91 -20.13
N PHE A 113 -5.57 -6.95 -18.80
CA PHE A 113 -6.14 -8.09 -18.07
C PHE A 113 -7.68 -8.17 -18.15
N VAL A 114 -8.38 -7.04 -18.30
CA VAL A 114 -9.83 -7.04 -18.61
C VAL A 114 -10.08 -7.62 -20.01
N TRP A 115 -9.20 -7.37 -20.98
CA TRP A 115 -9.30 -7.99 -22.30
C TRP A 115 -9.03 -9.50 -22.24
N VAL A 116 -8.06 -9.95 -21.42
CA VAL A 116 -7.72 -11.36 -21.26
C VAL A 116 -8.79 -12.15 -20.48
N TRP A 117 -9.27 -11.62 -19.36
CA TRP A 117 -10.12 -12.35 -18.40
C TRP A 117 -11.56 -11.83 -18.31
N GLY A 118 -11.88 -10.74 -19.00
CA GLY A 118 -13.20 -10.12 -19.01
C GLY A 118 -13.44 -9.11 -17.89
N TRP A 119 -14.70 -8.69 -17.78
CA TRP A 119 -15.16 -7.56 -16.98
C TRP A 119 -15.07 -7.79 -15.46
N ALA A 120 -14.87 -9.04 -15.03
CA ALA A 120 -14.81 -9.40 -13.62
C ALA A 120 -13.64 -8.75 -12.85
N LEU A 121 -12.58 -8.26 -13.53
CA LEU A 121 -11.49 -7.50 -12.90
C LEU A 121 -11.85 -6.03 -12.61
N ILE A 122 -12.86 -5.47 -13.31
CA ILE A 122 -13.19 -4.04 -13.25
C ILE A 122 -13.44 -3.54 -11.83
N PRO A 123 -14.17 -4.24 -10.94
CA PRO A 123 -14.38 -3.77 -9.57
C PRO A 123 -13.05 -3.53 -8.82
N LEU A 124 -12.08 -4.45 -8.95
CA LEU A 124 -10.75 -4.29 -8.34
C LEU A 124 -9.98 -3.13 -8.98
N GLY A 125 -10.03 -3.02 -10.32
CA GLY A 125 -9.36 -1.98 -11.08
C GLY A 125 -9.87 -0.57 -10.72
N VAL A 126 -11.19 -0.39 -10.72
CA VAL A 126 -11.84 0.89 -10.36
C VAL A 126 -11.53 1.28 -8.92
N ALA A 127 -11.66 0.34 -7.98
CA ALA A 127 -11.31 0.59 -6.58
C ALA A 127 -9.83 0.97 -6.42
N GLY A 128 -8.92 0.27 -7.10
CA GLY A 128 -7.48 0.54 -7.06
C GLY A 128 -7.14 1.92 -7.62
N LEU A 129 -7.64 2.25 -8.81
CA LEU A 129 -7.42 3.55 -9.43
C LEU A 129 -8.02 4.69 -8.59
N PHE A 130 -9.18 4.48 -7.97
CA PHE A 130 -9.75 5.44 -7.03
C PHE A 130 -8.82 5.67 -5.84
N LEU A 131 -8.26 4.61 -5.23
CA LEU A 131 -7.33 4.76 -4.09
C LEU A 131 -6.04 5.51 -4.49
N LEU A 132 -5.51 5.31 -5.70
CA LEU A 132 -4.27 5.98 -6.15
C LEU A 132 -4.37 7.50 -6.12
N VAL A 133 -5.55 8.05 -6.41
CA VAL A 133 -5.79 9.50 -6.46
C VAL A 133 -6.51 9.99 -5.20
N GLY A 134 -7.54 9.25 -4.77
CA GLY A 134 -8.44 9.65 -3.72
C GLY A 134 -7.85 9.54 -2.31
N TYR A 135 -6.77 8.77 -2.13
CA TYR A 135 -6.14 8.61 -0.82
C TYR A 135 -5.71 9.95 -0.21
N THR A 136 -4.81 10.68 -0.88
CA THR A 136 -4.27 11.96 -0.37
C THR A 136 -5.34 13.04 -0.30
N VAL A 137 -6.21 13.07 -1.31
CA VAL A 137 -7.14 14.18 -1.55
C VAL A 137 -8.38 14.08 -0.65
N TRP A 138 -8.87 12.86 -0.37
CA TRP A 138 -10.13 12.66 0.34
C TRP A 138 -10.00 11.72 1.55
N LEU A 139 -9.39 10.56 1.38
CA LEU A 139 -9.43 9.50 2.40
C LEU A 139 -8.57 9.84 3.63
N ALA A 140 -7.47 10.60 3.45
CA ALA A 140 -6.62 11.09 4.54
C ALA A 140 -7.34 12.06 5.51
N TYR A 141 -8.54 12.52 5.16
CA TYR A 141 -9.38 13.41 5.97
C TYR A 141 -10.49 12.67 6.73
N ASN A 142 -10.57 11.34 6.60
CA ASN A 142 -11.46 10.50 7.39
C ASN A 142 -10.63 9.47 8.16
N PRO A 143 -10.73 9.41 9.50
CA PRO A 143 -9.84 8.60 10.33
C PRO A 143 -9.92 7.10 10.04
N VAL A 144 -11.11 6.58 9.73
CA VAL A 144 -11.30 5.16 9.39
C VAL A 144 -10.71 4.88 8.03
N LEU A 145 -11.09 5.67 7.02
CA LEU A 145 -10.63 5.47 5.64
C LEU A 145 -9.13 5.68 5.50
N CYS A 146 -8.57 6.65 6.21
CA CYS A 146 -7.13 6.88 6.27
C CYS A 146 -6.40 5.64 6.77
N LEU A 147 -6.87 5.01 7.85
CA LEU A 147 -6.28 3.80 8.41
C LEU A 147 -6.35 2.61 7.43
N ILE A 148 -7.52 2.33 6.86
CA ILE A 148 -7.74 1.08 6.08
C ILE A 148 -7.32 1.19 4.61
N ALA A 149 -7.28 2.40 4.02
CA ALA A 149 -7.03 2.56 2.59
C ALA A 149 -5.67 2.01 2.11
N PRO A 150 -4.53 2.19 2.83
CA PRO A 150 -3.27 1.57 2.44
C PRO A 150 -3.35 0.04 2.48
N GLY A 151 -3.97 -0.53 3.52
CA GLY A 151 -4.21 -1.95 3.63
C GLY A 151 -5.11 -2.49 2.53
N LEU A 152 -6.16 -1.77 2.15
CA LEU A 152 -7.01 -2.11 1.02
C LEU A 152 -6.23 -2.07 -0.29
N GLY A 153 -5.43 -1.02 -0.53
CA GLY A 153 -4.67 -0.85 -1.77
C GLY A 153 -3.59 -1.91 -1.95
N PHE A 154 -2.65 -2.00 -1.00
CA PHE A 154 -1.51 -2.92 -1.07
C PHE A 154 -1.84 -4.34 -0.62
N GLY A 155 -2.63 -4.48 0.43
CA GLY A 155 -3.04 -5.78 0.93
C GLY A 155 -4.09 -6.40 0.03
N THR A 156 -5.33 -5.94 0.15
CA THR A 156 -6.47 -6.61 -0.49
C THR A 156 -6.42 -6.53 -2.01
N LEU A 157 -6.44 -5.32 -2.59
CA LEU A 157 -6.59 -5.12 -4.03
C LEU A 157 -5.36 -5.61 -4.81
N MET A 158 -4.14 -5.33 -4.34
CA MET A 158 -2.94 -5.78 -5.05
C MET A 158 -2.76 -7.30 -4.97
N VAL A 159 -3.00 -7.94 -3.82
CA VAL A 159 -2.87 -9.41 -3.70
C VAL A 159 -3.98 -10.13 -4.47
N VAL A 160 -5.24 -9.76 -4.26
CA VAL A 160 -6.38 -10.38 -4.95
C VAL A 160 -6.36 -10.05 -6.45
N GLY A 161 -6.01 -8.83 -6.83
CA GLY A 161 -5.84 -8.42 -8.23
C GLY A 161 -4.70 -9.16 -8.92
N THR A 162 -3.58 -9.38 -8.23
CA THR A 162 -2.49 -10.23 -8.75
C THR A 162 -2.98 -11.65 -8.96
N HIS A 163 -3.67 -12.24 -7.98
CA HIS A 163 -4.24 -13.58 -8.15
C HIS A 163 -5.16 -13.64 -9.37
N PHE A 164 -6.14 -12.73 -9.46
CA PHE A 164 -7.09 -12.68 -10.56
C PHE A 164 -6.39 -12.50 -11.91
N ALA A 165 -5.41 -11.59 -12.01
CA ALA A 165 -4.67 -11.35 -13.25
C ALA A 165 -3.90 -12.61 -13.73
N LEU A 166 -3.50 -13.48 -12.81
CA LEU A 166 -2.76 -14.70 -13.13
C LEU A 166 -3.65 -15.92 -13.34
N THR A 167 -4.86 -15.95 -12.76
CA THR A 167 -5.73 -17.14 -12.76
C THR A 167 -7.06 -16.97 -13.49
N GLY A 168 -7.51 -15.72 -13.70
CA GLY A 168 -8.82 -15.38 -14.25
C GLY A 168 -9.99 -15.48 -13.28
N GLU A 169 -9.75 -15.82 -12.01
CA GLU A 169 -10.79 -16.17 -11.04
C GLU A 169 -10.54 -15.50 -9.67
N TYR A 170 -11.61 -15.28 -8.90
CA TYR A 170 -11.50 -14.89 -7.50
C TYR A 170 -11.26 -16.11 -6.61
N SER A 171 -10.52 -15.93 -5.52
CA SER A 171 -10.19 -17.02 -4.59
C SER A 171 -10.22 -16.60 -3.14
N TRP A 172 -10.83 -17.43 -2.29
CA TRP A 172 -10.76 -17.30 -0.83
C TRP A 172 -9.35 -17.44 -0.30
N ILE A 173 -8.49 -18.21 -0.96
CA ILE A 173 -7.06 -18.33 -0.63
C ILE A 173 -6.39 -16.96 -0.78
N ALA A 174 -6.62 -16.29 -1.91
CA ALA A 174 -6.07 -14.96 -2.16
C ALA A 174 -6.63 -13.91 -1.19
N PHE A 175 -7.94 -13.96 -0.91
CA PHE A 175 -8.57 -13.05 0.04
C PHE A 175 -7.97 -13.19 1.44
N VAL A 176 -7.89 -14.40 1.99
CA VAL A 176 -7.33 -14.64 3.33
C VAL A 176 -5.84 -14.30 3.38
N ALA A 177 -5.07 -14.67 2.35
CA ALA A 177 -3.66 -14.29 2.25
C ALA A 177 -3.47 -12.77 2.23
N SER A 178 -4.41 -12.03 1.62
CA SER A 178 -4.37 -10.57 1.52
C SER A 178 -4.60 -9.85 2.85
N LEU A 179 -5.23 -10.51 3.83
CA LEU A 179 -5.49 -9.91 5.14
C LEU A 179 -4.19 -9.63 5.89
N VAL A 180 -3.15 -10.45 5.70
CA VAL A 180 -1.84 -10.24 6.33
C VAL A 180 -1.22 -8.89 5.92
N PRO A 181 -0.96 -8.61 4.63
CA PRO A 181 -0.49 -7.30 4.22
C PRO A 181 -1.53 -6.18 4.43
N PHE A 182 -2.84 -6.47 4.41
CA PHE A 182 -3.86 -5.46 4.74
C PHE A 182 -3.62 -4.87 6.13
N PHE A 183 -3.47 -5.72 7.15
CA PHE A 183 -3.24 -5.28 8.51
C PHE A 183 -1.88 -4.61 8.66
N LEU A 184 -0.81 -5.25 8.17
CA LEU A 184 0.56 -4.74 8.34
C LEU A 184 0.81 -3.42 7.61
N VAL A 185 0.23 -3.20 6.44
CA VAL A 185 0.40 -1.95 5.69
C VAL A 185 -0.42 -0.81 6.31
N SER A 186 -1.58 -1.12 6.87
CA SER A 186 -2.35 -0.14 7.65
C SER A 186 -1.59 0.27 8.92
N ASP A 187 -0.93 -0.67 9.59
CA ASP A 187 -0.04 -0.39 10.73
C ASP A 187 1.19 0.41 10.34
N LEU A 188 1.78 0.14 9.18
CA LEU A 188 2.89 0.92 8.65
C LEU A 188 2.49 2.39 8.47
N LEU A 189 1.29 2.66 7.93
CA LEU A 189 0.79 4.03 7.86
C LEU A 189 0.59 4.62 9.26
N LEU A 190 -0.09 3.88 10.14
CA LEU A 190 -0.39 4.35 11.50
C LEU A 190 0.89 4.72 12.25
N LEU A 191 1.96 3.93 12.11
CA LEU A 191 3.26 4.19 12.69
C LEU A 191 3.86 5.52 12.21
N ASN A 192 3.76 5.79 10.91
CA ASN A 192 4.26 7.04 10.31
C ASN A 192 3.50 8.29 10.77
N GLN A 193 2.27 8.13 11.27
CA GLN A 193 1.44 9.24 11.74
C GLN A 193 1.71 9.68 13.18
N PHE A 194 2.36 8.85 14.01
CA PHE A 194 2.72 9.22 15.39
C PHE A 194 3.67 10.44 15.50
N PRO A 195 4.74 10.56 14.69
CA PRO A 195 5.59 11.75 14.71
C PRO A 195 4.92 12.96 14.06
N ASP A 196 3.95 12.75 13.16
CA ASP A 196 3.44 13.79 12.26
C ASP A 196 2.14 14.45 12.74
N VAL A 197 1.64 14.09 13.93
CA VAL A 197 0.36 14.57 14.49
C VAL A 197 0.15 16.08 14.33
N GLU A 198 1.11 16.90 14.74
CA GLU A 198 0.96 18.36 14.70
C GLU A 198 1.01 18.90 13.26
N ALA A 199 1.86 18.33 12.41
CA ALA A 199 2.00 18.75 11.01
C ALA A 199 0.73 18.37 10.21
N ASP A 200 0.27 17.13 10.32
CA ASP A 200 -0.94 16.63 9.66
C ASP A 200 -2.19 17.39 10.12
N LYS A 201 -2.31 17.68 11.43
CA LYS A 201 -3.40 18.49 11.98
C LYS A 201 -3.42 19.90 11.39
N SER A 202 -2.26 20.50 11.12
CA SER A 202 -2.15 21.86 10.57
C SER A 202 -2.73 22.04 9.16
N VAL A 203 -2.90 20.94 8.41
CA VAL A 203 -3.50 20.93 7.06
C VAL A 203 -4.88 20.26 7.05
N GLY A 204 -5.45 19.99 8.22
CA GLY A 204 -6.81 19.49 8.39
C GLY A 204 -6.97 17.97 8.23
N ARG A 205 -5.88 17.19 8.09
CA ARG A 205 -5.95 15.72 8.04
C ARG A 205 -6.57 15.18 9.34
N ARG A 206 -7.20 14.02 9.23
CA ARG A 206 -7.85 13.35 10.37
C ARG A 206 -7.48 11.88 10.39
N HIS A 207 -6.73 11.48 11.40
CA HIS A 207 -6.35 10.09 11.67
C HIS A 207 -6.35 9.81 13.17
N TYR A 208 -6.24 8.54 13.56
CA TYR A 208 -6.39 8.12 14.95
C TYR A 208 -5.40 8.78 15.94
N PRO A 209 -4.12 8.99 15.60
CA PRO A 209 -3.22 9.76 16.46
C PRO A 209 -3.70 11.18 16.76
N ILE A 210 -4.39 11.85 15.82
CA ILE A 210 -5.02 13.16 16.03
C ILE A 210 -6.32 13.03 16.84
N LEU A 211 -7.18 12.08 16.48
CA LEU A 211 -8.54 11.97 17.02
C LEU A 211 -8.60 11.39 18.44
N ALA A 212 -7.85 10.31 18.67
CA ALA A 212 -7.93 9.49 19.88
C ALA A 212 -6.63 9.48 20.68
N GLY A 213 -5.59 10.16 20.19
CA GLY A 213 -4.29 10.27 20.84
C GLY A 213 -3.43 9.00 20.71
N ARG A 214 -2.21 9.10 21.25
CA ARG A 214 -1.18 8.06 21.09
C ARG A 214 -1.55 6.73 21.72
N LYS A 215 -2.15 6.74 22.92
CA LYS A 215 -2.49 5.51 23.67
C LYS A 215 -3.52 4.66 22.93
N VAL A 216 -4.63 5.25 22.49
CA VAL A 216 -5.67 4.52 21.74
C VAL A 216 -5.12 4.05 20.39
N SER A 217 -4.33 4.89 19.72
CA SER A 217 -3.67 4.51 18.45
C SER A 217 -2.71 3.33 18.63
N GLY A 218 -2.01 3.24 19.76
CA GLY A 218 -1.19 2.08 20.09
C GLY A 218 -2.00 0.79 20.24
N PHE A 219 -3.19 0.85 20.85
CA PHE A 219 -4.07 -0.32 20.92
C PHE A 219 -4.62 -0.72 19.55
N ILE A 220 -4.93 0.24 18.68
CA ILE A 220 -5.35 -0.03 17.29
C ILE A 220 -4.21 -0.73 16.55
N TYR A 221 -2.97 -0.25 16.70
CA TYR A 221 -1.78 -0.88 16.12
C TYR A 221 -1.65 -2.34 16.59
N ILE A 222 -1.77 -2.60 17.90
CA ILE A 222 -1.71 -3.98 18.42
C ILE A 222 -2.84 -4.83 17.84
N ALA A 223 -4.06 -4.30 17.72
CA ALA A 223 -5.19 -5.05 17.19
C ALA A 223 -4.98 -5.46 15.72
N PHE A 224 -4.43 -4.57 14.89
CA PHE A 224 -4.10 -4.86 13.50
C PHE A 224 -2.95 -5.86 13.39
N LEU A 225 -1.88 -5.69 14.18
CA LEU A 225 -0.78 -6.64 14.24
C LEU A 225 -1.24 -8.04 14.64
N LEU A 226 -2.11 -8.16 15.65
CA LEU A 226 -2.74 -9.43 16.02
C LEU A 226 -3.65 -9.97 14.92
N GLY A 227 -4.38 -9.09 14.22
CA GLY A 227 -5.17 -9.42 13.04
C GLY A 227 -4.34 -10.10 11.93
N ALA A 228 -3.12 -9.62 11.68
CA ALA A 228 -2.21 -10.23 10.71
C ALA A 228 -1.84 -11.67 11.11
N TYR A 229 -1.51 -11.90 12.39
CA TYR A 229 -1.21 -13.24 12.90
C TYR A 229 -2.44 -14.16 12.90
N LEU A 230 -3.60 -13.63 13.27
CA LEU A 230 -4.84 -14.37 13.27
C LEU A 230 -5.23 -14.81 11.85
N ALA A 231 -5.01 -13.96 10.84
CA ALA A 231 -5.24 -14.30 9.44
C ALA A 231 -4.38 -15.51 8.99
N ILE A 232 -3.11 -15.57 9.42
CA ILE A 232 -2.24 -16.73 9.14
C ILE A 232 -2.79 -17.99 9.85
N LEU A 233 -3.06 -17.89 11.16
CA LEU A 233 -3.50 -19.02 11.97
C LEU A 233 -4.82 -19.61 11.47
N LEU A 234 -5.82 -18.75 11.26
CA LEU A 234 -7.13 -19.16 10.75
C LEU A 234 -7.03 -19.67 9.31
N GLY A 235 -6.23 -19.01 8.45
CA GLY A 235 -6.01 -19.46 7.08
C GLY A 235 -5.45 -20.88 7.02
N VAL A 236 -4.51 -21.23 7.89
CA VAL A 236 -3.97 -22.59 7.98
C VAL A 236 -4.98 -23.55 8.62
N ALA A 237 -5.66 -23.14 9.70
CA ALA A 237 -6.62 -23.97 10.42
C ALA A 237 -7.82 -24.39 9.54
N PHE A 238 -8.29 -23.50 8.67
CA PHE A 238 -9.35 -23.78 7.70
C PHE A 238 -8.86 -24.39 6.38
N GLY A 239 -7.57 -24.70 6.26
CA GLY A 239 -6.99 -25.33 5.06
C GLY A 239 -6.91 -24.42 3.84
N LEU A 240 -7.05 -23.10 4.01
CA LEU A 240 -6.93 -22.11 2.92
C LEU A 240 -5.47 -21.74 2.64
N LEU A 241 -4.61 -21.79 3.66
CA LEU A 241 -3.18 -21.50 3.54
C LEU A 241 -2.36 -22.77 3.82
N PRO A 242 -1.22 -22.97 3.13
CA PRO A 242 -0.34 -24.09 3.41
C PRO A 242 0.30 -23.96 4.80
N LYS A 243 0.63 -25.08 5.43
CA LYS A 243 1.30 -25.11 6.75
C LYS A 243 2.58 -24.28 6.80
N PHE A 244 3.29 -24.14 5.67
CA PHE A 244 4.47 -23.29 5.55
C PHE A 244 4.19 -21.79 5.83
N ALA A 245 2.95 -21.32 5.70
CA ALA A 245 2.58 -19.95 6.07
C ALA A 245 2.81 -19.66 7.57
N LEU A 246 2.83 -20.71 8.42
CA LEU A 246 3.15 -20.57 9.84
C LEU A 246 4.59 -20.06 10.10
N LEU A 247 5.49 -20.12 9.12
CA LEU A 247 6.81 -19.47 9.22
C LEU A 247 6.68 -17.95 9.42
N GLY A 248 5.57 -17.33 8.98
CA GLY A 248 5.29 -15.93 9.28
C GLY A 248 5.20 -15.63 10.77
N LEU A 249 4.86 -16.61 11.61
CA LEU A 249 4.82 -16.48 13.07
C LEU A 249 6.22 -16.28 13.68
N LEU A 250 7.30 -16.61 12.97
CA LEU A 250 8.67 -16.34 13.45
C LEU A 250 8.90 -14.84 13.66
N THR A 251 8.15 -13.97 12.98
CA THR A 251 8.20 -12.51 13.19
C THR A 251 7.65 -12.07 14.55
N LEU A 252 7.01 -12.96 15.32
CA LEU A 252 6.55 -12.66 16.68
C LEU A 252 7.69 -12.20 17.60
N VAL A 253 8.93 -12.64 17.33
CA VAL A 253 10.12 -12.17 18.07
C VAL A 253 10.29 -10.65 17.97
N LEU A 254 9.85 -10.05 16.86
CA LEU A 254 9.86 -8.60 16.64
C LEU A 254 8.57 -7.95 17.16
N ALA A 255 7.42 -8.62 17.03
CA ALA A 255 6.13 -8.08 17.45
C ALA A 255 5.96 -7.98 18.98
N VAL A 256 6.40 -9.00 19.74
CA VAL A 256 6.19 -9.05 21.20
C VAL A 256 6.79 -7.84 21.93
N PRO A 257 8.04 -7.41 21.65
CA PRO A 257 8.58 -6.18 22.24
C PRO A 257 7.73 -4.94 21.94
N VAL A 258 7.21 -4.83 20.72
CA VAL A 258 6.36 -3.69 20.31
C VAL A 258 5.04 -3.69 21.08
N ILE A 259 4.39 -4.86 21.22
CA ILE A 259 3.14 -4.99 21.99
C ILE A 259 3.33 -4.58 23.45
N ARG A 260 4.50 -4.85 24.04
CA ARG A 260 4.83 -4.49 25.43
C ARG A 260 5.16 -3.00 25.62
N SER A 261 5.35 -2.25 24.54
CA SER A 261 5.76 -0.85 24.57
C SER A 261 4.60 0.16 24.56
N VAL A 262 3.37 -0.32 24.37
CA VAL A 262 2.11 0.45 24.35
C VAL A 262 1.44 0.42 25.71
#